data_AF-A0A1H3B2R8-F1
#
_entry.id   AF-A0A1H3B2R8-F1
#
_cell.length_a   1.000
_cell.length_b   1.000
_cell.length_c   1.000
_cell.angle_alpha   90.00
_cell.angle_beta   90.00
_cell.angle_gamma   90.00
#
_symmetry.space_group_name_H-M   'P 1'
#
loop_
_entity.id
_entity.type
_entity.pdbx_description
1 polymer ?
#
loop_
_entity_poly.entity_id
_entity_poly.type
_entity_poly.pdbx_seq_one_letter_code
_entity_poly.pdbx_strand_id
1 'polypeptide(L)'
;MSKQRRPARASLIWASASATAAPAYQPRVQGESVPGASTAIAEPATQEPTTRGLAKPGPTERTATARAPRMRPRPPAQVAGAAKRSARQTTRAVGAETMRGRVPGPNGLHPLTDLDGNARLQCYEDRVKAAFDRIVPVLKQISALQHESDFEQHAQSIARAELGFDLPEHMLADAWVTQLDLRRLFAWCVFETYRRMADDFFANDPLGGREVHAFDRFIQDCGFHQLDVTPCADGRLAHAISYVLRLPFGAVRRKPYAGGLFDVENTVSKWGEVELGRFREGVPNTADAPTRYLKTVIYHYSSVDPHHQGCAAHGSNDAAAAQAALDRLLAFRQSVENGFCCGASVALLLIGMDTDTDAIRAHVPDGEGRMDLTQSVDAIKVYAITRDLEPTAARARVAELVKAHAPATADPGMLRLVARLIENNLSQIDYVRQVHGGRYADAGHAERFVGVGIGFEEIQLRNLTYFAYLYTVEEGAADLDVGRKIFGGLNVSRGLPIPIVIRFDYHGGVPGARERAATRCRRLDAALADRFADLDDRGLLHRLLVVRDSDAGTGIEVVGSSLDAQMSGGH
;
A
#
# COMPACT_ATOMS: atom_id res chain seq x y z
N MET A 1 3.51 3.97 44.85
CA MET A 1 4.49 3.64 43.79
C MET A 1 3.81 3.84 42.44
N SER A 2 4.22 4.84 41.66
CA SER A 2 3.57 5.16 40.38
C SER A 2 4.14 4.32 39.24
N LYS A 3 3.28 3.71 38.41
CA LYS A 3 3.70 3.09 37.16
C LYS A 3 3.90 4.17 36.11
N GLN A 4 5.14 4.58 35.86
CA GLN A 4 5.46 5.42 34.70
C GLN A 4 5.11 4.66 33.41
N ARG A 5 4.06 5.10 32.72
CA ARG A 5 3.87 4.77 31.30
C ARG A 5 5.02 5.42 30.54
N ARG A 6 5.75 4.64 29.73
CA ARG A 6 6.71 5.19 28.77
C ARG A 6 5.94 5.96 27.68
N PRO A 7 6.46 7.09 27.18
CA PRO A 7 5.86 7.77 26.03
C PRO A 7 5.96 6.88 24.78
N ALA A 8 5.01 7.05 23.85
CA ALA A 8 5.08 6.45 22.53
C ALA A 8 6.23 7.05 21.70
N ARG A 9 6.55 6.44 20.56
CA ARG A 9 7.69 6.80 19.69
C ARG A 9 7.52 8.22 19.10
N ALA A 10 7.99 9.24 19.81
CA ALA A 10 8.08 10.60 19.30
C ALA A 10 8.94 10.61 18.02
N SER A 11 8.33 10.98 16.89
CA SER A 11 9.01 11.06 15.60
C SER A 11 9.19 12.53 15.22
N LEU A 12 10.40 13.07 15.39
CA LEU A 12 10.67 14.48 15.12
C LEU A 12 10.75 14.74 13.61
N ILE A 13 9.59 14.77 12.95
CA ILE A 13 9.44 15.22 11.57
C ILE A 13 9.92 16.68 11.50
N TRP A 14 11.12 16.87 10.96
CA TRP A 14 11.54 18.19 10.48
C TRP A 14 10.51 18.63 9.44
N ALA A 15 9.82 19.74 9.73
CA ALA A 15 9.02 20.40 8.72
C ALA A 15 9.97 20.85 7.61
N SER A 16 9.80 20.29 6.41
CA SER A 16 10.36 20.91 5.21
C SER A 16 9.97 22.37 5.21
N ALA A 17 10.96 23.26 5.15
CA ALA A 17 10.70 24.68 5.01
C ALA A 17 9.84 24.88 3.75
N SER A 18 8.89 25.83 3.82
CA SER A 18 8.02 26.15 2.69
C SER A 18 8.89 26.33 1.43
N ALA A 19 8.59 25.57 0.38
CA ALA A 19 9.22 25.75 -0.92
C ALA A 19 8.84 27.14 -1.46
N THR A 20 9.65 28.14 -1.16
CA THR A 20 9.69 29.38 -1.93
C THR A 20 10.01 28.97 -3.35
N ALA A 21 9.10 29.27 -4.27
CA ALA A 21 9.17 28.81 -5.66
C ALA A 21 10.59 28.95 -6.22
N ALA A 22 11.21 27.82 -6.57
CA ALA A 22 12.49 27.83 -7.23
C ALA A 22 12.33 28.65 -8.53
N PRO A 23 13.19 29.65 -8.81
CA PRO A 23 13.10 30.40 -10.04
C PRO A 23 13.24 29.43 -11.22
N ALA A 24 12.38 29.59 -12.22
CA ALA A 24 12.33 28.69 -13.37
C ALA A 24 13.72 28.53 -14.00
N TYR A 25 14.15 27.29 -14.19
CA TYR A 25 15.43 26.96 -14.80
C TYR A 25 15.50 27.54 -16.22
N GLN A 26 16.20 28.66 -16.36
CA GLN A 26 16.55 29.19 -17.67
C GLN A 26 17.84 28.52 -18.15
N PRO A 27 17.86 27.87 -19.33
CA PRO A 27 19.07 27.29 -19.87
C PRO A 27 20.07 28.41 -20.14
N ARG A 28 21.27 28.30 -19.54
CA ARG A 28 22.31 29.31 -19.62
C ARG A 28 22.85 29.38 -21.06
N VAL A 29 22.51 30.45 -21.77
CA VAL A 29 23.12 30.76 -23.07
C VAL A 29 24.62 31.00 -22.83
N GLN A 30 25.48 30.35 -23.63
CA GLN A 30 26.93 30.55 -23.56
C GLN A 30 27.26 31.95 -24.08
N GLY A 31 27.85 32.82 -23.26
CA GLY A 31 28.30 34.13 -23.75
C GLY A 31 28.51 35.28 -22.76
N GLU A 32 29.02 35.05 -21.55
CA GLU A 32 29.63 36.14 -20.76
C GLU A 32 31.01 35.73 -20.26
N SER A 33 31.99 36.61 -20.46
CA SER A 33 33.42 36.32 -20.37
C SER A 33 34.08 36.90 -19.11
N VAL A 34 34.99 36.13 -18.52
CA VAL A 34 35.97 36.60 -17.52
C VAL A 34 37.35 36.59 -18.19
N PRO A 35 38.14 37.68 -18.14
CA PRO A 35 39.34 37.81 -18.97
C PRO A 35 40.57 37.11 -18.37
N GLY A 36 41.32 36.37 -19.19
CA GLY A 36 42.60 35.79 -18.79
C GLY A 36 43.34 34.95 -19.86
N ALA A 37 44.42 35.52 -20.40
CA ALA A 37 45.58 34.84 -21.02
C ALA A 37 45.42 33.99 -22.31
N SER A 38 45.81 34.62 -23.43
CA SER A 38 46.81 34.16 -24.41
C SER A 38 46.54 33.01 -25.42
N THR A 39 46.35 33.44 -26.68
CA THR A 39 47.04 32.96 -27.92
C THR A 39 47.01 31.49 -28.32
N ALA A 40 46.25 31.17 -29.38
CA ALA A 40 46.77 30.58 -30.62
C ALA A 40 45.77 30.77 -31.79
N ILE A 41 46.27 30.82 -33.03
CA ILE A 41 45.54 31.21 -34.25
C ILE A 41 45.15 29.99 -35.08
N ALA A 42 43.88 29.93 -35.54
CA ALA A 42 43.49 29.38 -36.85
C ALA A 42 42.04 29.81 -37.21
N GLU A 43 41.83 30.24 -38.45
CA GLU A 43 40.56 30.81 -38.96
C GLU A 43 39.84 29.84 -39.95
N PRO A 44 38.68 30.14 -40.57
CA PRO A 44 37.54 29.23 -40.50
C PRO A 44 37.02 28.71 -41.87
N ALA A 45 35.94 27.93 -41.85
CA ALA A 45 35.12 27.65 -43.04
C ALA A 45 33.62 27.82 -42.75
N THR A 46 33.01 28.78 -43.44
CA THR A 46 31.58 29.14 -43.43
C THR A 46 30.68 28.12 -44.15
N GLN A 47 29.41 27.97 -43.73
CA GLN A 47 28.22 28.26 -44.56
C GLN A 47 26.88 28.03 -43.83
N GLU A 48 26.11 29.10 -43.70
CA GLU A 48 24.63 29.12 -43.55
C GLU A 48 24.00 29.44 -44.94
N PRO A 49 22.67 29.66 -45.08
CA PRO A 49 21.54 28.76 -44.77
C PRO A 49 20.53 28.68 -45.94
N THR A 50 19.55 27.78 -45.90
CA THR A 50 18.29 27.98 -46.69
C THR A 50 17.03 27.55 -45.94
N THR A 51 16.04 28.45 -45.96
CA THR A 51 14.70 28.28 -45.39
C THR A 51 13.67 27.89 -46.46
N ARG A 52 12.64 27.13 -46.06
CA ARG A 52 11.19 27.30 -46.37
C ARG A 52 10.43 25.97 -46.48
N GLY A 53 9.14 25.99 -46.15
CA GLY A 53 8.15 25.13 -46.83
C GLY A 53 7.15 24.41 -45.94
N LEU A 54 6.09 25.11 -45.52
CA LEU A 54 4.86 24.50 -45.01
C LEU A 54 4.16 23.62 -46.06
N ALA A 55 3.61 22.47 -45.67
CA ALA A 55 2.19 22.11 -45.90
C ALA A 55 1.83 20.69 -45.36
N LYS A 56 0.62 20.56 -44.82
CA LYS A 56 -0.07 19.26 -44.61
C LYS A 56 -0.80 18.83 -45.89
N PRO A 57 -1.20 17.55 -46.00
CA PRO A 57 -2.60 17.30 -46.36
C PRO A 57 -3.31 16.27 -45.46
N GLY A 58 -4.64 16.28 -45.53
CA GLY A 58 -5.56 15.38 -44.83
C GLY A 58 -5.91 14.08 -45.60
N PRO A 59 -6.92 13.32 -45.14
CA PRO A 59 -7.02 11.88 -45.38
C PRO A 59 -7.98 11.46 -46.51
N THR A 60 -7.86 10.21 -46.97
CA THR A 60 -8.82 9.53 -47.86
C THR A 60 -9.10 8.08 -47.44
N GLU A 61 -10.23 7.55 -47.89
CA GLU A 61 -10.90 6.37 -47.33
C GLU A 61 -10.55 5.00 -47.95
N ARG A 62 -10.80 3.95 -47.14
CA ARG A 62 -11.36 2.61 -47.44
C ARG A 62 -11.36 2.07 -48.89
N THR A 63 -10.91 0.82 -49.04
CA THR A 63 -11.61 -0.21 -49.87
C THR A 63 -11.20 -1.64 -49.50
N ALA A 64 -11.97 -2.63 -49.97
CA ALA A 64 -11.84 -4.08 -49.73
C ALA A 64 -11.97 -4.85 -51.08
N THR A 65 -11.73 -6.16 -51.25
CA THR A 65 -11.52 -7.31 -50.35
C THR A 65 -10.86 -8.47 -51.13
N ALA A 66 -10.02 -9.34 -50.54
CA ALA A 66 -9.63 -10.62 -51.19
C ALA A 66 -9.25 -11.74 -50.19
N ARG A 67 -9.44 -13.01 -50.59
CA ARG A 67 -9.36 -14.23 -49.75
C ARG A 67 -8.31 -15.25 -50.25
N ALA A 68 -7.62 -15.90 -49.29
CA ALA A 68 -7.25 -17.34 -49.28
C ALA A 68 -6.22 -17.85 -50.36
N PRO A 69 -5.60 -19.06 -50.23
CA PRO A 69 -5.92 -20.18 -49.32
C PRO A 69 -4.76 -20.87 -48.55
N ARG A 70 -5.14 -21.79 -47.66
CA ARG A 70 -4.28 -22.75 -46.92
C ARG A 70 -3.95 -23.99 -47.77
N MET A 71 -2.77 -24.62 -47.57
CA MET A 71 -2.58 -26.06 -47.87
C MET A 71 -1.57 -26.81 -46.96
N ARG A 72 -2.02 -28.00 -46.53
CA ARG A 72 -1.37 -29.27 -46.10
C ARG A 72 -2.47 -30.35 -46.34
N PRO A 73 -2.23 -31.69 -46.43
CA PRO A 73 -1.09 -32.48 -45.94
C PRO A 73 -0.61 -33.69 -46.83
N ARG A 74 0.48 -34.40 -46.45
CA ARG A 74 0.58 -35.88 -46.17
C ARG A 74 2.03 -36.46 -46.22
N PRO A 75 2.30 -37.65 -45.61
CA PRO A 75 3.58 -38.39 -45.53
C PRO A 75 3.66 -39.50 -46.65
N PRO A 76 4.49 -40.59 -46.64
CA PRO A 76 5.41 -41.14 -45.62
C PRO A 76 6.76 -41.79 -46.09
N ALA A 77 7.55 -42.32 -45.15
CA ALA A 77 8.25 -43.62 -45.27
C ALA A 77 8.83 -44.10 -43.91
N GLN A 78 8.85 -45.41 -43.66
CA GLN A 78 9.52 -46.07 -42.52
C GLN A 78 10.81 -46.77 -42.99
N VAL A 79 11.84 -46.85 -42.13
CA VAL A 79 12.79 -47.98 -42.11
C VAL A 79 13.16 -48.29 -40.65
N ALA A 80 13.23 -49.57 -40.30
CA ALA A 80 13.56 -50.06 -38.96
C ALA A 80 15.04 -50.52 -38.87
N GLY A 81 15.63 -50.60 -37.66
CA GLY A 81 16.96 -51.21 -37.52
C GLY A 81 17.61 -51.22 -36.14
N ALA A 82 17.55 -52.39 -35.49
CA ALA A 82 18.54 -52.95 -34.55
C ALA A 82 18.84 -52.27 -33.18
N ALA A 83 18.84 -53.11 -32.14
CA ALA A 83 19.27 -52.78 -30.77
C ALA A 83 20.66 -53.37 -30.44
N LYS A 84 21.36 -52.81 -29.44
CA LYS A 84 22.17 -53.59 -28.46
C LYS A 84 22.73 -52.77 -27.27
N ARG A 85 22.38 -53.26 -26.06
CA ARG A 85 23.21 -53.41 -24.85
C ARG A 85 23.99 -52.21 -24.23
N SER A 86 23.46 -51.76 -23.09
CA SER A 86 24.08 -51.84 -21.75
C SER A 86 25.51 -51.31 -21.50
N ALA A 87 25.58 -50.24 -20.69
CA ALA A 87 26.60 -50.10 -19.64
C ALA A 87 25.95 -49.53 -18.35
N ARG A 88 26.12 -50.22 -17.22
CA ARG A 88 25.75 -49.75 -15.87
C ARG A 88 26.94 -49.04 -15.25
N GLN A 89 26.74 -47.90 -14.58
CA GLN A 89 27.63 -47.47 -13.50
C GLN A 89 26.90 -46.70 -12.38
N THR A 90 26.57 -47.46 -11.34
CA THR A 90 26.60 -47.07 -9.92
C THR A 90 26.10 -45.67 -9.51
N THR A 91 24.80 -45.56 -9.24
CA THR A 91 24.31 -44.60 -8.23
C THR A 91 24.70 -45.07 -6.82
N ARG A 92 25.31 -44.18 -6.03
CA ARG A 92 25.52 -44.40 -4.59
C ARG A 92 24.17 -44.33 -3.89
N ALA A 93 23.84 -45.35 -3.10
CA ALA A 93 22.70 -45.30 -2.19
C ALA A 93 23.02 -44.34 -1.03
N VAL A 94 22.24 -43.26 -0.92
CA VAL A 94 22.06 -42.53 0.34
C VAL A 94 20.83 -43.15 1.01
N GLY A 95 20.90 -43.34 2.33
CA GLY A 95 19.97 -44.19 3.07
C GLY A 95 18.51 -43.76 2.95
N ALA A 96 17.63 -44.76 2.89
CA ALA A 96 16.20 -44.56 3.05
C ALA A 96 15.88 -44.26 4.52
N GLU A 97 15.99 -42.99 4.93
CA GLU A 97 15.33 -42.54 6.15
C GLU A 97 13.81 -42.65 5.96
N THR A 98 13.17 -43.26 6.95
CA THR A 98 11.73 -43.52 6.89
C THR A 98 10.94 -42.21 6.94
N MET A 99 10.20 -41.90 5.87
CA MET A 99 9.14 -40.89 5.83
C MET A 99 8.07 -41.23 6.88
N ARG A 100 8.27 -40.75 8.11
CA ARG A 100 7.29 -40.79 9.20
C ARG A 100 6.54 -39.45 9.25
N GLY A 101 5.22 -39.52 9.39
CA GLY A 101 4.39 -38.35 9.67
C GLY A 101 3.92 -37.59 8.42
N ARG A 102 3.13 -38.24 7.56
CA ARG A 102 2.23 -37.53 6.64
C ARG A 102 0.89 -37.34 7.34
N VAL A 103 0.78 -36.30 8.15
CA VAL A 103 -0.45 -35.95 8.89
C VAL A 103 -1.01 -34.69 8.26
N PRO A 104 -2.18 -34.74 7.60
CA PRO A 104 -2.86 -33.52 7.16
C PRO A 104 -3.19 -32.66 8.38
N GLY A 105 -2.96 -31.34 8.28
CA GLY A 105 -3.44 -30.42 9.31
C GLY A 105 -4.96 -30.54 9.51
N PRO A 106 -5.49 -30.16 10.69
CA PRO A 106 -6.92 -30.24 10.97
C PRO A 106 -7.73 -29.56 9.86
N ASN A 107 -8.75 -30.27 9.36
CA ASN A 107 -9.61 -29.84 8.25
C ASN A 107 -8.91 -29.58 6.89
N GLY A 108 -7.69 -30.09 6.67
CA GLY A 108 -6.95 -29.95 5.40
C GLY A 108 -6.17 -28.63 5.26
N LEU A 109 -6.00 -27.93 6.37
CA LEU A 109 -5.23 -26.69 6.51
C LEU A 109 -3.75 -26.97 6.69
N HIS A 110 -2.92 -25.93 6.61
CA HIS A 110 -1.49 -26.00 6.85
C HIS A 110 -1.17 -26.17 8.37
N PRO A 111 -0.21 -27.03 8.75
CA PRO A 111 0.20 -27.30 10.14
C PRO A 111 0.83 -26.11 10.88
N LEU A 112 1.02 -24.97 10.20
CA LEU A 112 1.56 -23.73 10.76
C LEU A 112 0.53 -22.59 10.77
N THR A 113 -0.74 -22.88 10.45
CA THR A 113 -1.78 -21.85 10.39
C THR A 113 -2.24 -21.45 11.79
N ASP A 114 -2.14 -20.15 12.07
CA ASP A 114 -2.72 -19.52 13.26
C ASP A 114 -4.24 -19.35 13.09
N LEU A 115 -4.99 -20.34 13.57
CA LEU A 115 -6.45 -20.38 13.48
C LEU A 115 -7.12 -19.27 14.30
N ASP A 116 -6.61 -18.99 15.50
CA ASP A 116 -7.15 -17.94 16.38
C ASP A 116 -6.85 -16.55 15.82
N GLY A 117 -5.67 -16.37 15.23
CA GLY A 117 -5.32 -15.20 14.42
C GLY A 117 -6.24 -15.02 13.22
N ASN A 118 -6.49 -16.09 12.45
CA ASN A 118 -7.44 -16.05 11.33
C ASN A 118 -8.86 -15.67 11.77
N ALA A 119 -9.36 -16.26 12.86
CA ALA A 119 -10.69 -15.94 13.40
C ALA A 119 -10.80 -14.50 13.90
N ARG A 120 -9.75 -13.97 14.55
CA ARG A 120 -9.69 -12.56 14.97
C ARG A 120 -9.69 -11.60 13.78
N LEU A 121 -8.88 -11.90 12.76
CA LEU A 121 -8.80 -11.13 11.52
C LEU A 121 -10.14 -11.15 10.75
N GLN A 122 -10.81 -12.31 10.69
CA GLN A 122 -12.13 -12.42 10.07
C GLN A 122 -13.18 -11.58 10.81
N CYS A 123 -13.27 -11.72 12.13
CA CYS A 123 -14.23 -10.99 12.95
C CYS A 123 -14.06 -9.46 12.82
N TYR A 124 -12.81 -8.98 12.78
CA TYR A 124 -12.54 -7.56 12.53
C TYR A 124 -12.89 -7.12 11.10
N GLU A 125 -12.54 -7.91 10.07
CA GLU A 125 -12.88 -7.61 8.67
C GLU A 125 -14.41 -7.55 8.46
N ASP A 126 -15.13 -8.59 8.89
CA ASP A 126 -16.58 -8.70 8.74
C ASP A 126 -17.28 -7.55 9.47
N ARG A 127 -16.90 -7.26 10.72
CA ARG A 127 -17.49 -6.18 11.54
C ARG A 127 -17.32 -4.81 10.89
N VAL A 128 -16.12 -4.49 10.41
CA VAL A 128 -15.85 -3.18 9.79
C VAL A 128 -16.52 -3.07 8.43
N LYS A 129 -16.40 -4.08 7.55
CA LYS A 129 -17.02 -4.03 6.21
C LYS A 129 -18.53 -4.00 6.27
N ALA A 130 -19.16 -4.80 7.14
CA ALA A 130 -20.61 -4.79 7.32
C ALA A 130 -21.12 -3.42 7.77
N ALA A 131 -20.39 -2.68 8.62
CA ALA A 131 -20.78 -1.34 9.06
C ALA A 131 -20.89 -0.35 7.87
N PHE A 132 -19.90 -0.34 6.96
CA PHE A 132 -19.98 0.50 5.76
C PHE A 132 -21.03 -0.01 4.76
N ASP A 133 -21.12 -1.32 4.55
CA ASP A 133 -22.02 -1.90 3.56
C ASP A 133 -23.51 -1.79 3.97
N ARG A 134 -23.80 -1.60 5.27
CA ARG A 134 -25.15 -1.34 5.81
C ARG A 134 -25.68 0.06 5.50
N ILE A 135 -24.81 1.03 5.19
CA ILE A 135 -25.19 2.44 4.95
C ILE A 135 -26.21 2.56 3.80
N VAL A 136 -25.94 1.96 2.64
CA VAL A 136 -26.81 2.11 1.45
C VAL A 136 -28.19 1.46 1.64
N PRO A 137 -28.32 0.23 2.19
CA PRO A 137 -29.61 -0.33 2.58
C PRO A 137 -30.41 0.56 3.54
N VAL A 138 -29.77 1.09 4.58
CA VAL A 138 -30.45 1.95 5.59
C VAL A 138 -30.93 3.25 4.98
N LEU A 139 -30.10 3.94 4.19
CA LEU A 139 -30.50 5.19 3.54
C LEU A 139 -31.65 4.98 2.53
N LYS A 140 -31.74 3.82 1.87
CA LYS A 140 -32.90 3.46 1.05
C LYS A 140 -34.17 3.25 1.89
N GLN A 141 -34.06 2.62 3.05
CA GLN A 141 -35.18 2.45 3.97
C GLN A 141 -35.68 3.81 4.50
N ILE A 142 -34.76 4.68 4.94
CA ILE A 142 -35.09 6.02 5.43
C ILE A 142 -35.70 6.88 4.31
N SER A 143 -35.15 6.84 3.09
CA SER A 143 -35.68 7.57 1.93
C SER A 143 -37.14 7.21 1.59
N ALA A 144 -37.59 6.00 1.91
CA ALA A 144 -38.97 5.57 1.64
C ALA A 144 -39.99 6.24 2.58
N LEU A 145 -39.54 6.78 3.72
CA LEU A 145 -40.38 7.38 4.77
C LEU A 145 -40.40 8.92 4.73
N GLN A 146 -39.70 9.56 3.77
CA GLN A 146 -39.45 11.02 3.73
C GLN A 146 -40.70 11.94 3.68
N HIS A 147 -41.89 11.38 3.59
CA HIS A 147 -43.17 12.10 3.53
C HIS A 147 -44.11 11.76 4.71
N GLU A 148 -43.63 10.99 5.70
CA GLU A 148 -44.35 10.72 6.94
C GLU A 148 -44.28 11.93 7.90
N SER A 149 -45.32 12.17 8.69
CA SER A 149 -45.40 13.32 9.62
C SER A 149 -44.39 13.24 10.78
N ASP A 150 -43.88 12.05 11.07
CA ASP A 150 -42.91 11.69 12.10
C ASP A 150 -41.58 11.21 11.49
N PHE A 151 -41.34 11.53 10.21
CA PHE A 151 -40.16 11.12 9.43
C PHE A 151 -38.84 11.28 10.19
N GLU A 152 -38.58 12.43 10.80
CA GLU A 152 -37.34 12.68 11.53
C GLU A 152 -37.13 11.68 12.68
N GLN A 153 -38.19 11.41 13.46
CA GLN A 153 -38.14 10.46 14.57
C GLN A 153 -37.94 9.02 14.08
N HIS A 154 -38.60 8.63 12.99
CA HIS A 154 -38.40 7.32 12.35
C HIS A 154 -37.00 7.17 11.76
N ALA A 155 -36.49 8.17 11.04
CA ALA A 155 -35.15 8.19 10.47
C ALA A 155 -34.08 8.03 11.56
N GLN A 156 -34.18 8.79 12.65
CA GLN A 156 -33.26 8.68 13.79
C GLN A 156 -33.36 7.32 14.51
N SER A 157 -34.58 6.78 14.66
CA SER A 157 -34.78 5.45 15.24
C SER A 157 -34.09 4.35 14.42
N ILE A 158 -34.27 4.37 13.10
CA ILE A 158 -33.64 3.42 12.17
C ILE A 158 -32.12 3.58 12.19
N ALA A 159 -31.60 4.81 12.12
CA ALA A 159 -30.16 5.06 12.13
C ALA A 159 -29.49 4.57 13.42
N ARG A 160 -30.08 4.83 14.60
CA ARG A 160 -29.58 4.29 15.87
C ARG A 160 -29.62 2.77 15.94
N ALA A 161 -30.66 2.13 15.42
CA ALA A 161 -30.80 0.67 15.45
C ALA A 161 -29.84 -0.04 14.49
N GLU A 162 -29.64 0.52 13.30
CA GLU A 162 -28.99 -0.17 12.16
C GLU A 162 -27.56 0.30 11.88
N LEU A 163 -27.24 1.56 12.18
CA LEU A 163 -25.91 2.15 12.04
C LEU A 163 -25.27 2.42 13.41
N GLY A 164 -26.06 2.61 14.47
CA GLY A 164 -25.57 2.83 15.83
C GLY A 164 -25.22 4.28 16.15
N PHE A 165 -25.70 5.24 15.35
CA PHE A 165 -25.55 6.69 15.54
C PHE A 165 -26.81 7.43 15.09
N ASP A 166 -26.98 8.66 15.55
CA ASP A 166 -27.97 9.61 15.05
C ASP A 166 -27.49 10.27 13.75
N LEU A 167 -28.41 10.63 12.85
CA LEU A 167 -28.13 11.43 11.66
C LEU A 167 -28.16 12.95 11.99
N PRO A 168 -27.59 13.83 11.14
CA PRO A 168 -27.65 15.27 11.37
C PRO A 168 -29.09 15.79 11.26
N GLU A 169 -29.60 16.37 12.35
CA GLU A 169 -30.98 16.89 12.42
C GLU A 169 -31.32 17.85 11.27
N HIS A 170 -30.41 18.78 10.95
CA HIS A 170 -30.59 19.73 9.86
C HIS A 170 -30.72 19.08 8.47
N MET A 171 -30.13 17.89 8.24
CA MET A 171 -30.29 17.15 6.98
C MET A 171 -31.61 16.38 6.91
N LEU A 172 -32.31 16.17 8.04
CA LEU A 172 -33.63 15.55 8.10
C LEU A 172 -34.74 16.60 8.05
N ALA A 173 -34.59 17.71 8.78
CA ALA A 173 -35.59 18.77 8.88
C ALA A 173 -35.90 19.46 7.54
N ASP A 174 -34.92 19.60 6.65
CA ASP A 174 -35.10 20.21 5.33
C ASP A 174 -35.75 19.27 4.29
N ALA A 175 -35.85 17.96 4.59
CA ALA A 175 -36.21 16.92 3.61
C ALA A 175 -37.62 17.07 3.02
N TRP A 176 -38.57 17.68 3.75
CA TRP A 176 -39.92 17.93 3.25
C TRP A 176 -39.98 19.07 2.21
N VAL A 177 -38.97 19.96 2.18
CA VAL A 177 -38.89 21.10 1.25
C VAL A 177 -38.19 20.71 -0.05
N THR A 178 -37.01 20.09 0.05
CA THR A 178 -36.10 19.88 -1.09
C THR A 178 -35.88 18.42 -1.49
N GLN A 179 -36.65 17.49 -0.90
CA GLN A 179 -36.32 16.06 -0.81
C GLN A 179 -35.08 15.79 0.05
N LEU A 180 -34.96 14.55 0.53
CA LEU A 180 -33.86 14.11 1.38
C LEU A 180 -32.51 14.09 0.62
N ASP A 181 -31.50 14.83 1.08
CA ASP A 181 -30.16 14.82 0.46
C ASP A 181 -29.39 13.53 0.81
N LEU A 182 -29.67 12.49 0.03
CA LEU A 182 -29.02 11.19 0.13
C LEU A 182 -27.52 11.23 -0.19
N ARG A 183 -26.99 12.26 -0.87
CA ARG A 183 -25.54 12.36 -1.15
C ARG A 183 -24.81 12.83 0.10
N ARG A 184 -25.28 13.93 0.71
CA ARG A 184 -24.74 14.43 1.98
C ARG A 184 -24.88 13.39 3.08
N LEU A 185 -26.06 12.78 3.24
CA LEU A 185 -26.27 11.73 4.24
C LEU A 185 -25.42 10.49 4.00
N PHE A 186 -25.21 10.05 2.75
CA PHE A 186 -24.29 8.94 2.46
C PHE A 186 -22.86 9.25 2.90
N ALA A 187 -22.32 10.41 2.52
CA ALA A 187 -20.97 10.78 2.93
C ALA A 187 -20.85 10.99 4.44
N TRP A 188 -21.87 11.57 5.07
CA TRP A 188 -21.91 11.74 6.53
C TRP A 188 -21.87 10.38 7.25
N CYS A 189 -22.72 9.42 6.85
CA CYS A 189 -22.72 8.07 7.41
C CYS A 189 -21.39 7.34 7.20
N VAL A 190 -20.71 7.55 6.06
CA VAL A 190 -19.38 6.99 5.78
C VAL A 190 -18.33 7.58 6.73
N PHE A 191 -18.36 8.90 6.94
CA PHE A 191 -17.43 9.60 7.83
C PHE A 191 -17.63 9.23 9.31
N GLU A 192 -18.87 9.16 9.78
CA GLU A 192 -19.17 8.76 11.16
C GLU A 192 -18.86 7.27 11.39
N THR A 193 -19.10 6.40 10.39
CA THR A 193 -18.65 5.01 10.43
C THR A 193 -17.12 4.92 10.52
N TYR A 194 -16.39 5.67 9.69
CA TYR A 194 -14.92 5.74 9.77
C TYR A 194 -14.46 6.18 11.16
N ARG A 195 -15.01 7.28 11.69
CA ARG A 195 -14.65 7.82 13.01
C ARG A 195 -14.83 6.78 14.11
N ARG A 196 -15.99 6.11 14.16
CA ARG A 196 -16.26 5.08 15.18
C ARG A 196 -15.37 3.85 15.07
N MET A 197 -15.01 3.43 13.85
CA MET A 197 -14.06 2.32 13.65
C MET A 197 -12.63 2.72 14.02
N ALA A 198 -12.22 3.97 13.75
CA ALA A 198 -10.94 4.52 14.19
C ALA A 198 -10.86 4.60 15.73
N ASP A 199 -11.90 5.13 16.37
CA ASP A 199 -11.97 5.25 17.82
C ASP A 199 -11.98 3.87 18.51
N ASP A 200 -12.73 2.88 17.99
CA ASP A 200 -12.67 1.49 18.49
C ASP A 200 -11.28 0.86 18.32
N PHE A 201 -10.63 1.07 17.18
CA PHE A 201 -9.29 0.53 16.93
C PHE A 201 -8.27 1.07 17.93
N PHE A 202 -8.25 2.39 18.14
CA PHE A 202 -7.32 3.03 19.09
C PHE A 202 -7.73 2.82 20.55
N ALA A 203 -9.01 2.62 20.87
CA ALA A 203 -9.42 2.20 22.20
C ALA A 203 -8.97 0.75 22.50
N ASN A 204 -9.34 -0.19 21.64
CA ASN A 204 -9.44 -1.61 22.00
C ASN A 204 -8.36 -2.52 21.39
N ASP A 205 -7.54 -2.05 20.43
CA ASP A 205 -6.56 -2.86 19.67
C ASP A 205 -7.13 -4.21 19.18
N PRO A 206 -8.16 -4.21 18.31
CA PRO A 206 -8.83 -5.43 17.88
C PRO A 206 -7.91 -6.42 17.13
N LEU A 207 -6.72 -5.98 16.69
CA LEU A 207 -5.73 -6.81 16.03
C LEU A 207 -4.60 -7.31 16.95
N GLY A 208 -4.42 -6.69 18.13
CA GLY A 208 -3.33 -6.97 19.08
C GLY A 208 -1.98 -6.44 18.62
N GLY A 209 -1.94 -5.40 17.79
CA GLY A 209 -0.74 -4.94 17.09
C GLY A 209 0.08 -3.87 17.82
N ARG A 210 -0.33 -3.44 19.02
CA ARG A 210 0.45 -2.51 19.88
C ARG A 210 1.47 -3.22 20.78
N GLU A 211 1.37 -4.53 20.97
CA GLU A 211 2.34 -5.33 21.72
C GLU A 211 3.61 -5.61 20.91
N VAL A 212 4.48 -4.61 20.80
CA VAL A 212 5.65 -4.62 19.91
C VAL A 212 6.88 -5.33 20.47
N HIS A 213 7.01 -5.49 21.80
CA HIS A 213 8.29 -5.84 22.45
C HIS A 213 8.93 -7.15 22.00
N ALA A 214 8.12 -8.18 21.73
CA ALA A 214 8.62 -9.46 21.23
C ALA A 214 9.12 -9.35 19.78
N PHE A 215 8.45 -8.54 18.96
CA PHE A 215 8.80 -8.33 17.57
C PHE A 215 10.00 -7.38 17.40
N ASP A 216 10.04 -6.27 18.15
CA ASP A 216 11.18 -5.35 18.18
C ASP A 216 12.49 -6.09 18.54
N ARG A 217 12.44 -7.02 19.51
CA ARG A 217 13.58 -7.89 19.83
C ARG A 217 13.92 -8.84 18.68
N PHE A 218 12.91 -9.54 18.15
CA PHE A 218 13.10 -10.46 17.03
C PHE A 218 13.77 -9.77 15.83
N ILE A 219 13.39 -8.53 15.50
CA ILE A 219 13.95 -7.82 14.36
C ILE A 219 15.38 -7.30 14.63
N GLN A 220 15.68 -6.90 15.87
CA GLN A 220 17.04 -6.60 16.32
C GLN A 220 17.95 -7.84 16.28
N ASP A 221 17.46 -9.01 16.72
CA ASP A 221 18.17 -10.28 16.57
C ASP A 221 18.34 -10.70 15.09
N CYS A 222 17.59 -10.09 14.15
CA CYS A 222 17.76 -10.24 12.71
C CYS A 222 18.66 -9.17 12.08
N GLY A 223 19.31 -8.31 12.89
CA GLY A 223 20.19 -7.26 12.39
C GLY A 223 19.49 -5.97 11.94
N PHE A 224 18.25 -5.72 12.38
CA PHE A 224 17.48 -4.53 11.98
C PHE A 224 17.00 -3.71 13.18
N HIS A 225 17.09 -2.38 13.11
CA HIS A 225 16.56 -1.49 14.15
C HIS A 225 15.24 -0.80 13.74
N GLN A 226 14.86 -0.83 12.47
CA GLN A 226 13.59 -0.28 11.98
C GLN A 226 13.13 -1.10 10.78
N LEU A 227 11.82 -1.34 10.69
CA LEU A 227 11.16 -1.88 9.50
C LEU A 227 10.23 -0.83 8.91
N ASP A 228 10.49 -0.43 7.67
CA ASP A 228 9.69 0.52 6.90
C ASP A 228 9.18 -0.15 5.63
N VAL A 229 7.87 -0.27 5.49
CA VAL A 229 7.20 -1.03 4.45
C VAL A 229 6.37 -0.08 3.58
N THR A 230 6.70 -0.04 2.29
CA THR A 230 5.88 0.61 1.26
C THR A 230 5.18 -0.43 0.40
N PRO A 231 3.87 -0.65 0.59
CA PRO A 231 3.05 -1.29 -0.42
C PRO A 231 2.62 -0.32 -1.53
N CYS A 232 2.05 -0.85 -2.60
CA CYS A 232 1.24 -0.06 -3.53
C CYS A 232 0.04 0.61 -2.81
N ALA A 233 -0.42 1.74 -3.36
CA ALA A 233 -1.65 2.44 -2.96
C ALA A 233 -2.96 1.68 -3.27
N ASP A 234 -2.88 0.60 -4.06
CA ASP A 234 -3.99 -0.29 -4.39
C ASP A 234 -4.71 -0.77 -3.10
N GLY A 235 -6.04 -0.62 -3.04
CA GLY A 235 -6.85 -0.98 -1.87
C GLY A 235 -6.75 -2.46 -1.47
N ARG A 236 -6.33 -3.34 -2.38
CA ARG A 236 -6.07 -4.75 -2.09
C ARG A 236 -4.83 -4.93 -1.20
N LEU A 237 -3.90 -3.97 -1.17
CA LEU A 237 -2.70 -3.97 -0.30
C LEU A 237 -2.88 -3.16 1.00
N ALA A 238 -4.09 -2.65 1.27
CA ALA A 238 -4.41 -1.93 2.50
C ALA A 238 -4.02 -2.73 3.76
N HIS A 239 -4.27 -4.04 3.76
CA HIS A 239 -4.11 -4.95 4.89
C HIS A 239 -2.72 -5.57 5.05
N ALA A 240 -1.76 -5.26 4.17
CA ALA A 240 -0.54 -6.06 3.97
C ALA A 240 0.30 -6.31 5.24
N ILE A 241 0.24 -5.41 6.23
CA ILE A 241 0.99 -5.53 7.49
C ILE A 241 0.34 -6.57 8.41
N SER A 242 -0.92 -6.37 8.80
CA SER A 242 -1.59 -7.20 9.80
C SER A 242 -2.11 -8.54 9.27
N TYR A 243 -2.44 -8.64 7.97
CA TYR A 243 -2.99 -9.85 7.36
C TYR A 243 -1.93 -10.65 6.59
N VAL A 244 -1.36 -10.10 5.50
CA VAL A 244 -0.43 -10.82 4.62
C VAL A 244 0.88 -11.19 5.32
N LEU A 245 1.46 -10.27 6.09
CA LEU A 245 2.74 -10.46 6.75
C LEU A 245 2.63 -10.80 8.26
N ARG A 246 1.42 -10.72 8.84
CA ARG A 246 1.12 -10.91 10.28
C ARG A 246 2.09 -10.14 11.21
N LEU A 247 2.35 -8.88 10.88
CA LEU A 247 3.24 -8.00 11.64
C LEU A 247 2.45 -7.08 12.59
N PRO A 248 2.96 -6.79 13.80
CA PRO A 248 2.32 -5.84 14.71
C PRO A 248 2.44 -4.42 14.13
N PHE A 249 1.31 -3.79 13.81
CA PHE A 249 1.29 -2.49 13.15
C PHE A 249 2.02 -1.39 13.93
N GLY A 250 2.07 -1.46 15.27
CA GLY A 250 2.80 -0.49 16.10
C GLY A 250 4.33 -0.55 15.96
N ALA A 251 4.89 -1.67 15.46
CA ALA A 251 6.32 -1.80 15.23
C ALA A 251 6.76 -1.37 13.84
N VAL A 252 5.85 -1.43 12.86
CA VAL A 252 6.13 -1.30 11.42
C VAL A 252 5.69 0.07 10.91
N ARG A 253 6.64 0.83 10.33
CA ARG A 253 6.25 2.03 9.58
C ARG A 253 5.62 1.59 8.26
N ARG A 254 4.34 1.89 8.05
CA ARG A 254 3.63 1.65 6.77
C ARG A 254 3.41 2.96 6.03
N LYS A 255 3.89 3.08 4.78
CA LYS A 255 3.60 4.23 3.90
C LYS A 255 3.32 3.77 2.46
N PRO A 256 2.04 3.68 2.02
CA PRO A 256 1.68 3.28 0.67
C PRO A 256 1.90 4.39 -0.36
N TYR A 257 2.19 4.03 -1.62
CA TYR A 257 2.33 4.96 -2.76
C TYR A 257 1.87 4.27 -4.05
N ALA A 258 1.33 4.98 -5.05
CA ALA A 258 1.04 4.37 -6.35
C ALA A 258 2.27 3.65 -6.93
N GLY A 259 2.08 2.40 -7.37
CA GLY A 259 3.15 1.57 -7.91
C GLY A 259 4.28 1.20 -6.94
N GLY A 260 4.15 1.51 -5.64
CA GLY A 260 5.24 1.36 -4.66
C GLY A 260 6.32 2.44 -4.74
N LEU A 261 6.09 3.52 -5.50
CA LEU A 261 7.08 4.57 -5.81
C LEU A 261 7.24 5.59 -4.67
N PHE A 262 7.75 5.13 -3.52
CA PHE A 262 7.91 5.98 -2.33
C PHE A 262 8.79 7.22 -2.55
N ASP A 263 8.54 8.29 -1.80
CA ASP A 263 9.44 9.44 -1.76
C ASP A 263 10.78 9.05 -1.07
N VAL A 264 11.86 9.10 -1.85
CA VAL A 264 13.22 8.78 -1.39
C VAL A 264 13.73 9.84 -0.41
N GLU A 265 13.49 11.13 -0.64
CA GLU A 265 13.98 12.22 0.22
C GLU A 265 13.26 12.21 1.57
N ASN A 266 11.95 11.96 1.59
CA ASN A 266 11.18 11.72 2.81
C ASN A 266 11.72 10.50 3.58
N THR A 267 12.10 9.44 2.88
CA THR A 267 12.60 8.21 3.49
C THR A 267 14.03 8.37 4.02
N VAL A 268 14.91 9.11 3.33
CA VAL A 268 16.24 9.53 3.84
C VAL A 268 16.09 10.40 5.08
N SER A 269 15.18 11.37 5.05
CA SER A 269 14.87 12.22 6.21
C SER A 269 14.44 11.39 7.41
N LYS A 270 13.58 10.38 7.21
CA LYS A 270 13.15 9.47 8.28
C LYS A 270 14.25 8.53 8.77
N TRP A 271 15.13 8.06 7.87
CA TRP A 271 16.29 7.28 8.27
C TRP A 271 17.21 8.10 9.19
N GLY A 272 17.57 9.33 8.80
CA GLY A 272 18.40 10.22 9.61
C GLY A 272 17.78 10.56 10.98
N GLU A 273 16.45 10.71 11.04
CA GLU A 273 15.71 10.89 12.28
C GLU A 273 15.85 9.66 13.22
N VAL A 274 15.74 8.44 12.68
CA VAL A 274 15.89 7.19 13.44
C VAL A 274 17.33 6.99 13.92
N GLU A 275 18.32 7.20 13.07
CA GLU A 275 19.74 7.12 13.48
C GLU A 275 20.08 8.15 14.56
N LEU A 276 19.58 9.39 14.44
CA LEU A 276 19.77 10.41 15.47
C LEU A 276 19.17 9.99 16.82
N GLY A 277 18.03 9.29 16.81
CA GLY A 277 17.45 8.65 18.00
C GLY A 277 18.37 7.58 18.60
N ARG A 278 18.96 6.71 17.78
CA ARG A 278 19.95 5.70 18.23
C ARG A 278 21.20 6.34 18.85
N PHE A 279 21.69 7.44 18.28
CA PHE A 279 22.85 8.17 18.79
C PHE A 279 22.56 8.94 20.09
N ARG A 280 21.41 9.62 20.19
CA ARG A 280 21.11 10.50 21.33
C ARG A 280 20.43 9.81 22.50
N GLU A 281 19.62 8.78 22.23
CA GLU A 281 18.70 8.20 23.21
C GLU A 281 18.88 6.68 23.35
N GLY A 282 19.63 6.04 22.45
CA GLY A 282 19.84 4.59 22.46
C GLY A 282 18.58 3.79 22.13
N VAL A 283 17.64 4.40 21.40
CA VAL A 283 16.33 3.83 21.06
C VAL A 283 16.24 3.59 19.54
N PRO A 284 15.80 2.40 19.09
CA PRO A 284 15.45 1.22 19.89
C PRO A 284 16.68 0.42 20.37
N ASN A 285 17.87 0.78 19.90
CA ASN A 285 19.17 0.37 20.43
C ASN A 285 20.21 1.49 20.22
N THR A 286 21.41 1.33 20.77
CA THR A 286 22.51 2.29 20.60
C THR A 286 23.08 2.24 19.18
N ALA A 287 23.69 3.34 18.73
CA ALA A 287 24.21 3.48 17.37
C ALA A 287 25.33 2.50 17.02
N ASP A 288 26.12 2.06 18.01
CA ASP A 288 27.18 1.05 17.89
C ASP A 288 26.66 -0.40 17.71
N ALA A 289 25.37 -0.65 18.00
CA ALA A 289 24.78 -1.95 17.73
C ALA A 289 24.80 -2.26 16.22
N PRO A 290 25.15 -3.50 15.81
CA PRO A 290 25.33 -3.88 14.40
C PRO A 290 23.98 -4.13 13.69
N THR A 291 23.10 -3.13 13.70
CA THR A 291 21.77 -3.19 13.09
C THR A 291 21.58 -2.10 12.03
N ARG A 292 20.82 -2.41 10.98
CA ARG A 292 20.50 -1.49 9.87
C ARG A 292 19.01 -1.11 9.84
N TYR A 293 18.70 -0.01 9.18
CA TYR A 293 17.33 0.33 8.80
C TYR A 293 16.92 -0.56 7.63
N LEU A 294 15.80 -1.28 7.76
CA LEU A 294 15.27 -2.13 6.69
C LEU A 294 14.13 -1.43 5.95
N LYS A 295 14.37 -1.12 4.67
CA LYS A 295 13.35 -0.66 3.74
C LYS A 295 12.83 -1.83 2.91
N THR A 296 11.53 -2.05 2.98
CA THR A 296 10.82 -3.08 2.21
C THR A 296 9.83 -2.42 1.25
N VAL A 297 9.78 -2.88 -0.01
CA VAL A 297 8.68 -2.53 -0.93
C VAL A 297 7.86 -3.78 -1.26
N ILE A 298 6.54 -3.62 -1.31
CA ILE A 298 5.59 -4.64 -1.74
C ILE A 298 4.99 -4.20 -3.08
N TYR A 299 5.49 -4.79 -4.18
CA TYR A 299 4.83 -4.71 -5.48
C TYR A 299 3.72 -5.78 -5.53
N HIS A 300 2.81 -5.68 -6.50
CA HIS A 300 1.71 -6.64 -6.61
C HIS A 300 1.37 -7.01 -8.05
N TYR A 301 0.69 -8.14 -8.16
CA TYR A 301 0.26 -8.79 -9.39
C TYR A 301 -1.03 -9.57 -9.12
N SER A 302 -1.70 -10.00 -10.19
CA SER A 302 -2.79 -10.97 -10.13
C SER A 302 -2.32 -12.25 -10.81
N SER A 303 -2.40 -13.39 -10.12
CA SER A 303 -2.11 -14.70 -10.72
C SER A 303 -3.22 -15.19 -11.66
N VAL A 304 -4.44 -14.67 -11.51
CA VAL A 304 -5.63 -15.04 -12.28
C VAL A 304 -5.76 -14.23 -13.58
N ASP A 305 -5.52 -12.92 -13.54
CA ASP A 305 -5.62 -12.02 -14.69
C ASP A 305 -4.46 -11.01 -14.73
N PRO A 306 -3.22 -11.47 -15.03
CA PRO A 306 -2.02 -10.64 -14.95
C PRO A 306 -2.05 -9.40 -15.85
N HIS A 307 -2.77 -9.45 -16.97
CA HIS A 307 -2.78 -8.38 -17.98
C HIS A 307 -3.79 -7.26 -17.70
N HIS A 308 -4.70 -7.43 -16.72
CA HIS A 308 -5.70 -6.41 -16.41
C HIS A 308 -5.88 -6.12 -14.91
N GLN A 309 -5.56 -7.07 -14.01
CA GLN A 309 -5.77 -6.94 -12.56
C GLN A 309 -4.47 -6.80 -11.75
N GLY A 310 -3.32 -6.65 -12.41
CA GLY A 310 -2.04 -6.32 -11.79
C GLY A 310 -1.94 -4.85 -11.38
N CYS A 311 -0.72 -4.31 -11.29
CA CYS A 311 -0.52 -2.93 -10.87
C CYS A 311 -0.88 -1.91 -11.97
N ALA A 312 -1.96 -1.16 -11.78
CA ALA A 312 -2.44 -0.15 -12.73
C ALA A 312 -1.41 0.96 -13.03
N ALA A 313 -0.64 1.38 -12.02
CA ALA A 313 0.44 2.38 -12.18
C ALA A 313 1.56 1.92 -13.14
N HIS A 314 1.72 0.60 -13.29
CA HIS A 314 2.71 -0.03 -14.16
C HIS A 314 2.05 -0.75 -15.35
N GLY A 315 0.84 -0.34 -15.74
CA GLY A 315 0.12 -0.86 -16.90
C GLY A 315 -0.23 -2.36 -16.82
N SER A 316 -0.41 -2.90 -15.62
CA SER A 316 -0.57 -4.34 -15.36
C SER A 316 0.59 -5.19 -15.87
N ASN A 317 1.82 -4.69 -15.77
CA ASN A 317 3.04 -5.43 -16.08
C ASN A 317 3.82 -5.74 -14.79
N ASP A 318 3.72 -6.99 -14.33
CA ASP A 318 4.41 -7.51 -13.14
C ASP A 318 5.91 -7.23 -13.12
N ALA A 319 6.59 -7.38 -14.26
CA ALA A 319 8.03 -7.20 -14.35
C ALA A 319 8.40 -5.72 -14.25
N ALA A 320 7.62 -4.83 -14.87
CA ALA A 320 7.80 -3.38 -14.71
C ALA A 320 7.54 -2.94 -13.26
N ALA A 321 6.50 -3.49 -12.61
CA ALA A 321 6.20 -3.20 -11.21
C ALA A 321 7.31 -3.65 -10.25
N ALA A 322 7.84 -4.86 -10.44
CA ALA A 322 8.95 -5.37 -9.65
C ALA A 322 10.26 -4.58 -9.89
N GLN A 323 10.56 -4.23 -11.15
CA GLN A 323 11.75 -3.45 -11.49
C GLN A 323 11.68 -2.04 -10.93
N ALA A 324 10.56 -1.32 -11.12
CA ALA A 324 10.42 0.05 -10.60
C ALA A 324 10.49 0.10 -9.07
N ALA A 325 9.96 -0.92 -8.38
CA ALA A 325 10.10 -1.07 -6.93
C ALA A 325 11.56 -1.33 -6.51
N LEU A 326 12.29 -2.18 -7.24
CA LEU A 326 13.73 -2.43 -7.02
C LEU A 326 14.56 -1.17 -7.26
N ASP A 327 14.35 -0.47 -8.36
CA ASP A 327 15.06 0.77 -8.70
C ASP A 327 14.87 1.84 -7.61
N ARG A 328 13.66 1.93 -7.04
CA ARG A 328 13.38 2.86 -5.94
C ARG A 328 14.06 2.47 -4.62
N LEU A 329 14.13 1.18 -4.31
CA LEU A 329 14.92 0.65 -3.19
C LEU A 329 16.42 0.96 -3.35
N LEU A 330 16.95 0.75 -4.56
CA LEU A 330 18.36 1.03 -4.87
C LEU A 330 18.67 2.53 -4.81
N ALA A 331 17.79 3.39 -5.33
CA ALA A 331 17.92 4.84 -5.24
C ALA A 331 17.96 5.32 -3.79
N PHE A 332 17.11 4.78 -2.91
CA PHE A 332 17.14 5.09 -1.47
C PHE A 332 18.48 4.73 -0.82
N ARG A 333 18.98 3.51 -1.04
CA ARG A 333 20.29 3.09 -0.53
C ARG A 333 21.41 3.99 -1.04
N GLN A 334 21.43 4.27 -2.34
CA GLN A 334 22.42 5.15 -2.96
C GLN A 334 22.37 6.57 -2.39
N SER A 335 21.19 7.10 -2.08
CA SER A 335 21.04 8.42 -1.43
C SER A 335 21.62 8.45 -0.01
N VAL A 336 21.47 7.36 0.77
CA VAL A 336 22.11 7.24 2.09
C VAL A 336 23.62 7.10 1.96
N GLU A 337 24.11 6.19 1.12
CA GLU A 337 25.53 5.88 0.93
C GLU A 337 26.34 7.06 0.36
N ASN A 338 25.72 7.89 -0.49
CA ASN A 338 26.36 9.10 -1.03
C ASN A 338 26.17 10.33 -0.15
N GLY A 339 25.05 10.42 0.57
CA GLY A 339 24.70 11.59 1.38
C GLY A 339 25.39 11.63 2.75
N PHE A 340 25.83 10.48 3.26
CA PHE A 340 26.34 10.32 4.62
C PHE A 340 27.67 9.54 4.63
N CYS A 341 28.63 10.04 5.42
CA CYS A 341 29.98 9.51 5.45
C CYS A 341 30.11 8.21 6.27
N CYS A 342 31.35 7.73 6.41
CA CYS A 342 31.72 6.63 7.32
C CYS A 342 31.02 5.27 7.07
N GLY A 343 30.55 5.02 5.84
CA GLY A 343 29.94 3.74 5.45
C GLY A 343 28.47 3.59 5.89
N ALA A 344 27.75 4.70 6.04
CA ALA A 344 26.30 4.69 6.23
C ALA A 344 25.61 3.91 5.10
N SER A 345 24.78 2.93 5.45
CA SER A 345 24.04 2.09 4.49
C SER A 345 22.80 1.47 5.17
N VAL A 346 21.92 0.89 4.35
CA VAL A 346 20.61 0.36 4.73
C VAL A 346 20.43 -1.07 4.23
N ALA A 347 19.49 -1.80 4.83
CA ALA A 347 19.04 -3.09 4.31
C ALA A 347 17.80 -2.89 3.40
N LEU A 348 17.71 -3.69 2.35
CA LEU A 348 16.63 -3.66 1.36
C LEU A 348 15.95 -5.03 1.28
N LEU A 349 14.63 -5.05 1.06
CA LEU A 349 13.87 -6.26 0.75
C LEU A 349 12.78 -5.94 -0.26
N LEU A 350 12.60 -6.81 -1.27
CA LEU A 350 11.49 -6.69 -2.21
C LEU A 350 10.55 -7.89 -2.06
N ILE A 351 9.26 -7.60 -1.98
CA ILE A 351 8.19 -8.60 -1.89
C ILE A 351 7.21 -8.37 -3.04
N GLY A 352 6.83 -9.43 -3.72
CA GLY A 352 5.66 -9.44 -4.61
C GLY A 352 4.47 -10.05 -3.88
N MET A 353 3.28 -9.48 -4.00
CA MET A 353 2.04 -10.01 -3.45
C MET A 353 1.04 -10.35 -4.55
N ASP A 354 0.50 -11.57 -4.54
CA ASP A 354 -0.61 -11.98 -5.40
C ASP A 354 -1.94 -11.48 -4.81
N THR A 355 -2.61 -10.53 -5.46
CA THR A 355 -3.87 -9.95 -4.95
C THR A 355 -5.07 -10.89 -5.03
N ASP A 356 -4.93 -12.04 -5.69
CA ASP A 356 -5.98 -13.06 -5.77
C ASP A 356 -5.95 -14.02 -4.57
N THR A 357 -4.78 -14.26 -3.99
CA THR A 357 -4.55 -15.27 -2.95
C THR A 357 -3.87 -14.76 -1.68
N ASP A 358 -3.48 -13.49 -1.66
CA ASP A 358 -2.62 -12.83 -0.66
C ASP A 358 -1.26 -13.53 -0.43
N ALA A 359 -0.87 -14.45 -1.30
CA ALA A 359 0.41 -15.14 -1.21
C ALA A 359 1.57 -14.23 -1.60
N ILE A 360 2.69 -14.33 -0.88
CA ILE A 360 3.89 -13.54 -1.18
C ILE A 360 4.97 -14.33 -1.94
N ARG A 361 5.78 -13.59 -2.72
CA ARG A 361 7.11 -14.01 -3.15
C ARG A 361 8.16 -13.03 -2.61
N ALA A 362 9.19 -13.52 -1.96
CA ALA A 362 10.26 -12.69 -1.38
C ALA A 362 11.54 -12.79 -2.21
N HIS A 363 12.05 -11.64 -2.68
CA HIS A 363 13.34 -11.52 -3.34
C HIS A 363 14.40 -11.23 -2.29
N VAL A 364 15.18 -12.25 -1.93
CA VAL A 364 16.17 -12.14 -0.85
C VAL A 364 17.45 -11.49 -1.40
N PRO A 365 17.98 -10.42 -0.78
CA PRO A 365 19.24 -9.83 -1.20
C PRO A 365 20.44 -10.76 -0.96
N ASP A 366 21.47 -10.61 -1.79
CA ASP A 366 22.79 -11.17 -1.54
C ASP A 366 23.58 -10.38 -0.48
N GLY A 367 24.82 -10.80 -0.21
CA GLY A 367 25.71 -10.13 0.76
C GLY A 367 26.03 -8.67 0.42
N GLU A 368 25.90 -8.28 -0.86
CA GLU A 368 26.08 -6.92 -1.36
C GLU A 368 24.74 -6.15 -1.50
N GLY A 369 23.63 -6.73 -1.02
CA GLY A 369 22.30 -6.13 -1.08
C GLY A 369 21.65 -6.12 -2.47
N ARG A 370 22.17 -6.88 -3.43
CA ARG A 370 21.60 -7.02 -4.78
C ARG A 370 20.50 -8.08 -4.77
N MET A 371 19.46 -7.87 -5.58
CA MET A 371 18.34 -8.80 -5.72
C MET A 371 18.18 -9.17 -7.20
N ASP A 372 18.05 -10.47 -7.48
CA ASP A 372 17.66 -10.99 -8.79
C ASP A 372 16.14 -11.16 -8.83
N LEU A 373 15.46 -10.48 -9.75
CA LEU A 373 14.00 -10.56 -9.89
C LEU A 373 13.51 -11.93 -10.41
N THR A 374 14.40 -12.73 -10.98
CA THR A 374 14.10 -14.11 -11.39
C THR A 374 14.22 -15.12 -10.23
N GLN A 375 14.89 -14.74 -9.14
CA GLN A 375 15.08 -15.56 -7.94
C GLN A 375 14.17 -15.07 -6.80
N SER A 376 13.27 -15.92 -6.32
CA SER A 376 12.39 -15.59 -5.19
C SER A 376 11.94 -16.83 -4.39
N VAL A 377 11.71 -16.63 -3.10
CA VAL A 377 11.03 -17.61 -2.24
C VAL A 377 9.53 -17.41 -2.37
N ASP A 378 8.83 -18.38 -2.95
CA ASP A 378 7.40 -18.33 -3.27
C ASP A 378 6.57 -19.05 -2.20
N ALA A 379 5.69 -18.32 -1.50
CA ALA A 379 4.91 -18.84 -0.39
C ALA A 379 3.89 -19.91 -0.80
N ILE A 380 3.33 -19.88 -2.02
CA ILE A 380 2.43 -20.94 -2.52
C ILE A 380 3.21 -22.24 -2.69
N LYS A 381 4.44 -22.15 -3.24
CA LYS A 381 5.31 -23.33 -3.39
C LYS A 381 5.75 -23.88 -2.04
N VAL A 382 6.13 -23.02 -1.10
CA VAL A 382 6.47 -23.43 0.28
C VAL A 382 5.26 -24.10 0.93
N TYR A 383 4.10 -23.45 0.94
CA TYR A 383 2.83 -23.99 1.44
C TYR A 383 2.58 -25.42 0.92
N ALA A 384 2.66 -25.62 -0.40
CA ALA A 384 2.39 -26.92 -1.03
C ALA A 384 3.41 -28.01 -0.62
N ILE A 385 4.67 -27.64 -0.36
CA ILE A 385 5.72 -28.56 0.10
C ILE A 385 5.58 -28.90 1.58
N THR A 386 5.14 -27.96 2.43
CA THR A 386 5.12 -28.13 3.89
C THR A 386 3.78 -28.51 4.50
N ARG A 387 2.67 -28.46 3.73
CA ARG A 387 1.29 -28.73 4.20
C ARG A 387 1.09 -30.09 4.87
N ASP A 388 1.79 -31.12 4.41
CA ASP A 388 1.56 -32.49 4.88
C ASP A 388 2.58 -32.95 5.95
N LEU A 389 3.32 -32.01 6.56
CA LEU A 389 4.36 -32.26 7.57
C LEU A 389 3.89 -31.95 9.00
N GLU A 390 4.54 -32.52 10.01
CA GLU A 390 4.37 -32.10 11.41
C GLU A 390 4.85 -30.64 11.63
N PRO A 391 4.24 -29.83 12.52
CA PRO A 391 4.54 -28.40 12.66
C PRO A 391 6.02 -28.05 12.87
N THR A 392 6.75 -28.82 13.69
CA THR A 392 8.19 -28.61 13.90
C THR A 392 9.01 -28.90 12.63
N ALA A 393 8.65 -29.96 11.90
CA ALA A 393 9.30 -30.33 10.64
C ALA A 393 8.94 -29.33 9.52
N ALA A 394 7.69 -28.86 9.46
CA ALA A 394 7.25 -27.81 8.56
C ALA A 394 8.07 -26.53 8.76
N ARG A 395 8.24 -26.05 10.00
CA ARG A 395 9.02 -24.84 10.29
C ARG A 395 10.50 -24.98 9.94
N ALA A 396 11.11 -26.13 10.24
CA ALA A 396 12.47 -26.44 9.80
C ALA A 396 12.57 -26.41 8.26
N ARG A 397 11.59 -27.02 7.57
CA ARG A 397 11.54 -27.08 6.12
C ARG A 397 11.32 -25.72 5.45
N VAL A 398 10.54 -24.81 6.06
CA VAL A 398 10.43 -23.41 5.62
C VAL A 398 11.81 -22.75 5.62
N ALA A 399 12.57 -22.87 6.72
CA ALA A 399 13.90 -22.27 6.82
C ALA A 399 14.91 -22.87 5.80
N GLU A 400 14.86 -24.18 5.57
CA GLU A 400 15.63 -24.85 4.51
C GLU A 400 15.28 -24.32 3.11
N LEU A 401 13.99 -24.21 2.80
CA LEU A 401 13.52 -23.74 1.48
C LEU A 401 13.90 -22.27 1.24
N VAL A 402 13.78 -21.41 2.25
CA VAL A 402 14.25 -20.01 2.21
C VAL A 402 15.75 -19.96 1.93
N LYS A 403 16.56 -20.72 2.67
CA LYS A 403 18.02 -20.77 2.48
C LYS A 403 18.41 -21.34 1.11
N ALA A 404 17.69 -22.33 0.60
CA ALA A 404 17.97 -22.97 -0.68
C ALA A 404 17.61 -22.11 -1.91
N HIS A 405 16.67 -21.17 -1.76
CA HIS A 405 16.23 -20.28 -2.84
C HIS A 405 16.71 -18.83 -2.67
N ALA A 406 17.45 -18.51 -1.61
CA ALA A 406 18.17 -17.26 -1.43
C ALA A 406 19.60 -17.34 -2.00
N PRO A 407 20.27 -16.19 -2.28
CA PRO A 407 21.68 -16.17 -2.61
C PRO A 407 22.55 -16.80 -1.50
N ALA A 408 23.63 -17.49 -1.88
CA ALA A 408 24.50 -18.17 -0.92
C ALA A 408 25.21 -17.23 0.08
N THR A 409 25.34 -15.95 -0.26
CA THR A 409 25.91 -14.89 0.58
C THR A 409 24.86 -14.08 1.35
N ALA A 410 23.57 -14.44 1.27
CA ALA A 410 22.49 -13.73 1.94
C ALA A 410 22.67 -13.70 3.47
N ASP A 411 22.35 -12.55 4.07
CA ASP A 411 22.51 -12.30 5.50
C ASP A 411 21.64 -13.28 6.36
N PRO A 412 22.20 -13.96 7.38
CA PRO A 412 21.45 -14.91 8.20
C PRO A 412 20.24 -14.32 8.95
N GLY A 413 20.31 -13.06 9.34
CA GLY A 413 19.20 -12.31 9.93
C GLY A 413 18.10 -12.01 8.91
N MET A 414 18.47 -11.64 7.68
CA MET A 414 17.53 -11.53 6.57
C MET A 414 16.84 -12.87 6.26
N LEU A 415 17.58 -13.98 6.21
CA LEU A 415 17.01 -15.32 6.02
C LEU A 415 16.03 -15.69 7.14
N ARG A 416 16.34 -15.35 8.40
CA ARG A 416 15.47 -15.57 9.56
C ARG A 416 14.20 -14.72 9.48
N LEU A 417 14.30 -13.46 9.08
CA LEU A 417 13.15 -12.60 8.86
C LEU A 417 12.26 -13.14 7.74
N VAL A 418 12.82 -13.46 6.57
CA VAL A 418 12.06 -13.99 5.42
C VAL A 418 11.38 -15.32 5.79
N ALA A 419 12.03 -16.21 6.53
CA ALA A 419 11.40 -17.44 7.02
C ALA A 419 10.19 -17.17 7.92
N ARG A 420 10.26 -16.17 8.80
CA ARG A 420 9.11 -15.72 9.60
C ARG A 420 8.00 -15.13 8.74
N LEU A 421 8.32 -14.29 7.75
CA LEU A 421 7.32 -13.69 6.86
C LEU A 421 6.60 -14.76 6.01
N ILE A 422 7.34 -15.77 5.52
CA ILE A 422 6.76 -16.91 4.81
C ILE A 422 5.86 -17.72 5.75
N GLU A 423 6.33 -18.11 6.94
CA GLU A 423 5.54 -18.83 7.95
C GLU A 423 4.21 -18.11 8.26
N ASN A 424 4.29 -16.80 8.52
CA ASN A 424 3.14 -15.93 8.74
C ASN A 424 2.16 -15.94 7.56
N ASN A 425 2.67 -15.86 6.33
CA ASN A 425 1.86 -15.81 5.12
C ASN A 425 1.14 -17.15 4.83
N LEU A 426 1.64 -18.30 5.32
CA LEU A 426 0.92 -19.57 5.21
C LEU A 426 -0.47 -19.51 5.88
N SER A 427 -0.57 -18.79 7.01
CA SER A 427 -1.84 -18.53 7.69
C SER A 427 -2.79 -17.66 6.86
N GLN A 428 -2.27 -16.72 6.07
CA GLN A 428 -3.06 -15.89 5.18
C GLN A 428 -3.53 -16.66 3.94
N ILE A 429 -2.68 -17.52 3.37
CA ILE A 429 -3.08 -18.43 2.30
C ILE A 429 -4.27 -19.30 2.77
N ASP A 430 -4.22 -19.84 3.99
CA ASP A 430 -5.38 -20.55 4.55
C ASP A 430 -6.58 -19.66 4.84
N TYR A 431 -6.39 -18.42 5.31
CA TYR A 431 -7.48 -17.46 5.48
C TYR A 431 -8.27 -17.27 4.18
N VAL A 432 -7.59 -16.99 3.06
CA VAL A 432 -8.24 -16.82 1.75
C VAL A 432 -8.88 -18.13 1.25
N ARG A 433 -8.28 -19.29 1.57
CA ARG A 433 -8.84 -20.61 1.24
C ARG A 433 -10.13 -20.91 2.01
N GLN A 434 -10.18 -20.57 3.29
CA GLN A 434 -11.32 -20.81 4.17
C GLN A 434 -12.47 -19.82 3.92
N VAL A 435 -12.17 -18.52 3.90
CA VAL A 435 -13.18 -17.44 3.86
C VAL A 435 -13.66 -17.17 2.42
N HIS A 436 -12.78 -17.30 1.43
CA HIS A 436 -13.09 -16.95 0.03
C HIS A 436 -13.05 -18.16 -0.93
N GLY A 437 -12.89 -19.38 -0.41
CA GLY A 437 -12.93 -20.60 -1.24
C GLY A 437 -11.71 -20.82 -2.13
N GLY A 438 -10.58 -20.17 -1.83
CA GLY A 438 -9.29 -20.38 -2.50
C GLY A 438 -8.68 -19.13 -3.12
N ARG A 439 -9.52 -18.15 -3.48
CA ARG A 439 -9.11 -16.84 -4.00
C ARG A 439 -10.22 -15.82 -3.76
N TYR A 440 -9.88 -14.54 -3.76
CA TYR A 440 -10.87 -13.47 -3.69
C TYR A 440 -11.85 -13.50 -4.87
N ALA A 441 -13.14 -13.25 -4.58
CA ALA A 441 -14.18 -13.14 -5.58
C ALA A 441 -14.20 -11.77 -6.27
N ASP A 442 -13.76 -10.72 -5.55
CA ASP A 442 -13.50 -9.38 -6.06
C ASP A 442 -12.05 -9.29 -6.60
N ALA A 443 -11.93 -9.51 -7.91
CA ALA A 443 -10.66 -9.40 -8.63
C ALA A 443 -10.11 -7.96 -8.64
N GLY A 444 -10.99 -6.96 -8.62
CA GLY A 444 -10.65 -5.54 -8.73
C GLY A 444 -11.01 -4.69 -7.51
N HIS A 445 -11.25 -3.41 -7.76
CA HIS A 445 -11.55 -2.37 -6.78
C HIS A 445 -12.96 -2.48 -6.17
N ALA A 446 -13.10 -2.22 -4.87
CA ALA A 446 -14.35 -2.21 -4.12
C ALA A 446 -14.31 -1.29 -2.88
N GLU A 447 -13.44 -0.28 -2.91
CA GLU A 447 -13.18 0.67 -1.83
C GLU A 447 -14.41 1.52 -1.47
N ARG A 448 -14.60 1.81 -0.17
CA ARG A 448 -15.75 2.55 0.38
C ARG A 448 -15.52 4.06 0.40
N PHE A 449 -14.27 4.49 0.56
CA PHE A 449 -13.83 5.90 0.55
C PHE A 449 -12.35 6.04 0.15
N VAL A 450 -11.92 7.28 -0.09
CA VAL A 450 -10.53 7.65 -0.39
C VAL A 450 -9.85 8.19 0.87
N GLY A 451 -8.64 7.74 1.16
CA GLY A 451 -7.73 8.35 2.12
C GLY A 451 -6.70 9.24 1.43
N VAL A 452 -6.47 10.43 1.97
CA VAL A 452 -5.44 11.36 1.48
C VAL A 452 -4.65 11.94 2.65
N GLY A 453 -3.36 12.19 2.45
CA GLY A 453 -2.46 12.73 3.45
C GLY A 453 -1.48 11.65 3.90
N ILE A 454 -1.49 11.30 5.20
CA ILE A 454 -0.61 10.23 5.73
C ILE A 454 -1.37 8.96 6.13
N GLY A 455 -0.78 7.82 5.78
CA GLY A 455 -1.44 6.50 5.77
C GLY A 455 -2.15 6.09 7.07
N PHE A 456 -3.30 5.44 6.92
CA PHE A 456 -4.10 4.88 8.03
C PHE A 456 -3.43 3.69 8.74
N GLU A 457 -3.51 3.69 10.07
CA GLU A 457 -3.14 2.56 10.94
C GLU A 457 -4.37 1.68 11.23
N GLU A 458 -5.52 2.34 11.36
CA GLU A 458 -6.73 1.88 12.06
C GLU A 458 -7.76 1.12 11.22
N ILE A 459 -7.54 1.06 9.91
CA ILE A 459 -8.48 0.55 8.90
C ILE A 459 -7.74 -0.15 7.74
N GLN A 460 -6.70 -0.91 8.09
CA GLN A 460 -5.89 -1.67 7.14
C GLN A 460 -6.63 -2.94 6.66
N LEU A 461 -7.63 -2.76 5.80
CA LEU A 461 -8.51 -3.84 5.30
C LEU A 461 -8.61 -3.87 3.76
N ARG A 462 -8.58 -5.09 3.19
CA ARG A 462 -8.66 -5.32 1.74
C ARG A 462 -9.87 -4.61 1.14
N ASN A 463 -9.66 -3.76 0.14
CA ASN A 463 -10.74 -3.05 -0.55
C ASN A 463 -11.67 -2.24 0.39
N LEU A 464 -11.17 -1.73 1.52
CA LEU A 464 -11.91 -0.74 2.32
C LEU A 464 -11.62 0.69 1.85
N THR A 465 -10.35 1.00 1.57
CA THR A 465 -9.90 2.38 1.32
C THR A 465 -8.80 2.42 0.27
N TYR A 466 -8.96 3.32 -0.72
CA TYR A 466 -7.89 3.67 -1.66
C TYR A 466 -7.07 4.79 -1.03
N PHE A 467 -5.73 4.69 -0.99
CA PHE A 467 -4.92 5.65 -0.24
C PHE A 467 -3.87 6.39 -1.09
N ALA A 468 -4.04 7.71 -1.24
CA ALA A 468 -3.05 8.60 -1.85
C ALA A 468 -2.16 9.25 -0.78
N TYR A 469 -0.89 8.85 -0.71
CA TYR A 469 0.08 9.47 0.21
C TYR A 469 0.70 10.71 -0.40
N LEU A 470 0.44 11.87 0.20
CA LEU A 470 0.92 13.16 -0.29
C LEU A 470 0.88 14.22 0.81
N TYR A 471 1.68 15.29 0.64
CA TYR A 471 1.60 16.50 1.46
C TYR A 471 0.88 17.64 0.73
N THR A 472 0.96 17.65 -0.60
CA THR A 472 0.34 18.63 -1.51
C THR A 472 -0.36 17.93 -2.68
N VAL A 473 -1.34 18.57 -3.31
CA VAL A 473 -2.04 17.99 -4.48
C VAL A 473 -1.09 17.90 -5.68
N GLU A 474 -0.15 18.84 -5.78
CA GLU A 474 0.84 18.99 -6.82
C GLU A 474 1.81 17.80 -6.86
N GLU A 475 2.28 17.34 -5.70
CA GLU A 475 3.17 16.17 -5.57
C GLU A 475 2.43 14.84 -5.81
N GLY A 476 1.14 14.76 -5.47
CA GLY A 476 0.35 13.51 -5.49
C GLY A 476 -0.79 13.47 -6.52
N ALA A 477 -0.76 14.34 -7.54
CA ALA A 477 -1.84 14.48 -8.51
C ALA A 477 -2.19 13.17 -9.25
N ALA A 478 -1.19 12.34 -9.54
CA ALA A 478 -1.38 11.06 -10.22
C ALA A 478 -2.18 10.05 -9.37
N ASP A 479 -1.84 9.90 -8.08
CA ASP A 479 -2.59 9.07 -7.13
C ASP A 479 -4.04 9.57 -6.99
N LEU A 480 -4.25 10.89 -6.90
CA LEU A 480 -5.59 11.48 -6.80
C LEU A 480 -6.46 11.21 -8.03
N ASP A 481 -5.89 11.29 -9.23
CA ASP A 481 -6.61 11.02 -10.49
C ASP A 481 -6.98 9.53 -10.63
N VAL A 482 -6.12 8.62 -10.15
CA VAL A 482 -6.44 7.19 -10.07
C VAL A 482 -7.60 6.96 -9.09
N GLY A 483 -7.58 7.60 -7.92
CA GLY A 483 -8.69 7.58 -6.97
C GLY A 483 -10.01 8.07 -7.58
N ARG A 484 -9.99 9.22 -8.28
CA ARG A 484 -11.15 9.76 -9.01
C ARG A 484 -11.66 8.79 -10.07
N LYS A 485 -10.78 8.10 -10.80
CA LYS A 485 -11.17 7.09 -11.81
C LYS A 485 -11.87 5.89 -11.17
N ILE A 486 -11.33 5.36 -10.07
CA ILE A 486 -11.91 4.23 -9.33
C ILE A 486 -13.30 4.60 -8.81
N PHE A 487 -13.42 5.71 -8.09
CA PHE A 487 -14.70 6.15 -7.50
C PHE A 487 -15.69 6.72 -8.52
N GLY A 488 -15.22 7.15 -9.70
CA GLY A 488 -16.06 7.41 -10.86
C GLY A 488 -16.86 6.17 -11.28
N GLY A 489 -16.19 5.01 -11.30
CA GLY A 489 -16.81 3.71 -11.55
C GLY A 489 -17.64 3.21 -10.37
N LEU A 490 -17.11 3.26 -9.14
CA LEU A 490 -17.75 2.68 -7.96
C LEU A 490 -18.96 3.50 -7.46
N ASN A 491 -18.90 4.83 -7.44
CA ASN A 491 -19.92 5.67 -6.79
C ASN A 491 -20.63 6.62 -7.75
N VAL A 492 -19.89 7.42 -8.52
CA VAL A 492 -20.48 8.49 -9.36
C VAL A 492 -21.39 7.92 -10.44
N SER A 493 -21.03 6.77 -11.02
CA SER A 493 -21.83 6.03 -12.01
C SER A 493 -23.26 5.69 -11.55
N ARG A 494 -23.46 5.56 -10.23
CA ARG A 494 -24.74 5.25 -9.57
C ARG A 494 -25.28 6.40 -8.72
N GLY A 495 -24.77 7.62 -8.93
CA GLY A 495 -25.25 8.85 -8.29
C GLY A 495 -24.81 9.09 -6.84
N LEU A 496 -23.91 8.26 -6.30
CA LEU A 496 -23.31 8.45 -4.98
C LEU A 496 -22.06 9.37 -5.08
N PRO A 497 -21.76 10.17 -4.06
CA PRO A 497 -20.56 10.99 -4.02
C PRO A 497 -19.30 10.16 -3.74
N ILE A 498 -18.15 10.81 -3.91
CA ILE A 498 -16.83 10.32 -3.50
C ILE A 498 -16.54 10.86 -2.08
N PRO A 499 -16.51 10.02 -1.03
CA PRO A 499 -16.10 10.43 0.30
C PRO A 499 -14.57 10.40 0.39
N ILE A 500 -13.98 11.50 0.85
CA ILE A 500 -12.54 11.65 1.06
C ILE A 500 -12.27 11.93 2.54
N VAL A 501 -11.34 11.19 3.14
CA VAL A 501 -10.80 11.46 4.48
C VAL A 501 -9.38 12.02 4.32
N ILE A 502 -9.18 13.27 4.72
CA ILE A 502 -7.90 13.98 4.74
C ILE A 502 -7.30 13.85 6.14
N ARG A 503 -6.17 13.16 6.28
CA ARG A 503 -5.51 12.92 7.57
C ARG A 503 -4.06 13.44 7.63
N PHE A 504 -3.75 14.19 8.69
CA PHE A 504 -2.37 14.45 9.12
C PHE A 504 -2.17 14.21 10.62
N ASP A 505 -1.13 13.46 10.96
CA ASP A 505 -0.71 13.32 12.36
C ASP A 505 0.23 14.46 12.78
N TYR A 506 0.31 14.65 14.09
CA TYR A 506 1.26 15.53 14.76
C TYR A 506 1.79 14.85 16.03
N HIS A 507 2.83 15.45 16.61
CA HIS A 507 3.37 15.06 17.90
C HIS A 507 2.94 16.10 18.94
N GLY A 508 2.11 15.72 19.91
CA GLY A 508 1.60 16.61 20.96
C GLY A 508 2.71 17.26 21.81
N GLY A 509 3.89 16.63 21.88
CA GLY A 509 5.07 17.21 22.52
C GLY A 509 5.66 18.43 21.81
N VAL A 510 5.23 18.75 20.58
CA VAL A 510 5.82 19.83 19.76
C VAL A 510 4.87 21.04 19.67
N PRO A 511 5.22 22.22 20.22
CA PRO A 511 4.37 23.41 20.20
C PRO A 511 3.87 23.79 18.79
N GLY A 512 2.56 24.03 18.69
CA GLY A 512 1.87 24.40 17.45
C GLY A 512 1.77 23.29 16.40
N ALA A 513 2.13 22.03 16.71
CA ALA A 513 2.15 20.95 15.72
C ALA A 513 0.73 20.55 15.27
N ARG A 514 -0.23 20.52 16.19
CA ARG A 514 -1.65 20.32 15.90
C ARG A 514 -2.18 21.38 14.93
N GLU A 515 -1.88 22.65 15.18
CA GLU A 515 -2.35 23.79 14.37
C GLU A 515 -1.72 23.74 12.97
N ARG A 516 -0.45 23.31 12.86
CA ARG A 516 0.21 23.05 11.57
C ARG A 516 -0.43 21.88 10.82
N ALA A 517 -0.78 20.79 11.49
CA ALA A 517 -1.47 19.65 10.89
C ALA A 517 -2.86 20.04 10.38
N ALA A 518 -3.70 20.68 11.22
CA ALA A 518 -5.03 21.15 10.82
C ALA A 518 -4.98 22.22 9.71
N THR A 519 -3.95 23.05 9.69
CA THR A 519 -3.71 23.99 8.56
C THR A 519 -3.32 23.27 7.28
N ARG A 520 -2.58 22.15 7.37
CA ARG A 520 -2.27 21.31 6.20
C ARG A 520 -3.52 20.60 5.69
N CYS A 521 -4.39 20.07 6.57
CA CYS A 521 -5.69 19.51 6.17
C CYS A 521 -6.50 20.53 5.35
N ARG A 522 -6.64 21.78 5.85
CA ARG A 522 -7.40 22.84 5.17
C ARG A 522 -6.79 23.29 3.83
N ARG A 523 -5.46 23.33 3.72
CA ARG A 523 -4.80 23.61 2.43
C ARG A 523 -5.09 22.52 1.40
N LEU A 524 -5.04 21.26 1.83
CA LEU A 524 -5.28 20.12 0.95
C LEU A 524 -6.75 20.00 0.55
N ASP A 525 -7.67 20.29 1.47
CA ASP A 525 -9.10 20.38 1.23
C ASP A 525 -9.43 21.40 0.13
N ALA A 526 -8.91 22.63 0.24
CA ALA A 526 -9.09 23.67 -0.77
C ALA A 526 -8.51 23.25 -2.14
N ALA A 527 -7.31 22.65 -2.18
CA ALA A 527 -6.69 22.19 -3.42
C ALA A 527 -7.42 20.98 -4.06
N LEU A 528 -8.06 20.13 -3.25
CA LEU A 528 -8.91 19.03 -3.73
C LEU A 528 -10.25 19.55 -4.28
N ALA A 529 -10.84 20.56 -3.64
CA ALA A 529 -12.05 21.22 -4.11
C ALA A 529 -11.80 21.91 -5.47
N ASP A 530 -10.68 22.64 -5.62
CA ASP A 530 -10.29 23.28 -6.88
C ASP A 530 -10.01 22.26 -8.00
N ARG A 531 -9.16 21.26 -7.74
CA ARG A 531 -8.82 20.21 -8.73
C ARG A 531 -10.05 19.46 -9.26
N PHE A 532 -11.03 19.24 -8.39
CA PHE A 532 -12.22 18.44 -8.68
C PHE A 532 -13.51 19.25 -8.52
N ALA A 533 -13.48 20.53 -8.89
CA ALA A 533 -14.63 21.44 -8.83
C ALA A 533 -15.85 20.87 -9.58
N ASP A 534 -15.63 20.13 -10.67
CA ASP A 534 -16.68 19.43 -11.43
C ASP A 534 -17.48 18.41 -10.60
N LEU A 535 -16.89 17.86 -9.54
CA LEU A 535 -17.55 16.97 -8.60
C LEU A 535 -18.04 17.72 -7.35
N ASP A 536 -17.33 18.74 -6.89
CA ASP A 536 -17.71 19.53 -5.71
C ASP A 536 -18.99 20.34 -5.97
N ASP A 537 -19.04 21.11 -7.06
CA ASP A 537 -20.20 21.90 -7.49
C ASP A 537 -21.48 21.06 -7.69
N ARG A 538 -21.30 19.75 -7.96
CA ARG A 538 -22.38 18.79 -8.19
C ARG A 538 -22.79 18.02 -6.93
N GLY A 539 -22.19 18.29 -5.77
CA GLY A 539 -22.41 17.54 -4.53
C GLY A 539 -22.01 16.06 -4.67
N LEU A 540 -20.98 15.78 -5.48
CA LEU A 540 -20.43 14.45 -5.75
C LEU A 540 -19.04 14.25 -5.13
N LEU A 541 -18.54 15.23 -4.38
CA LEU A 541 -17.31 15.17 -3.63
C LEU A 541 -17.57 15.67 -2.21
N HIS A 542 -17.19 14.89 -1.21
CA HIS A 542 -17.29 15.29 0.19
C HIS A 542 -15.98 14.96 0.91
N ARG A 543 -15.57 15.81 1.85
CA ARG A 543 -14.25 15.79 2.49
C ARG A 543 -14.39 15.91 4.01
N LEU A 544 -13.78 14.98 4.74
CA LEU A 544 -13.62 15.01 6.19
C LEU A 544 -12.16 15.32 6.51
N LEU A 545 -11.90 16.33 7.34
CA LEU A 545 -10.55 16.72 7.76
C LEU A 545 -10.32 16.21 9.18
N VAL A 546 -9.32 15.35 9.36
CA VAL A 546 -8.94 14.77 10.64
C VAL A 546 -7.46 14.96 10.95
N VAL A 547 -7.14 15.08 12.23
CA VAL A 547 -5.78 15.03 12.77
C VAL A 547 -5.69 14.01 13.88
N ARG A 548 -4.47 13.59 14.24
CA ARG A 548 -4.25 12.70 15.38
C ARG A 548 -2.89 12.97 16.03
N ASP A 549 -2.86 12.89 17.36
CA ASP A 549 -1.62 12.90 18.12
C ASP A 549 -0.97 11.51 18.11
N SER A 550 0.20 11.38 17.51
CA SER A 550 0.99 10.15 17.50
C SER A 550 1.58 9.81 18.87
N ASP A 551 1.72 10.77 19.79
CA ASP A 551 2.33 10.57 21.11
C ASP A 551 1.31 10.05 22.13
N ALA A 552 0.06 10.54 22.06
CA ALA A 552 -0.97 10.29 23.06
C ALA A 552 -1.63 8.90 22.98
N GLY A 553 -1.52 8.23 21.81
CA GLY A 553 -2.17 6.94 21.57
C GLY A 553 -3.71 7.00 21.53
N THR A 554 -4.27 8.20 21.37
CA THR A 554 -5.71 8.49 21.34
C THR A 554 -6.32 8.25 19.94
N GLY A 555 -7.65 8.34 19.89
CA GLY A 555 -8.43 8.37 18.65
C GLY A 555 -8.17 9.60 17.79
N ILE A 556 -8.97 9.75 16.73
CA ILE A 556 -8.84 10.85 15.76
C ILE A 556 -9.60 12.09 16.23
N GLU A 557 -9.13 13.26 15.81
CA GLU A 557 -9.77 14.55 16.04
C GLU A 557 -10.29 15.12 14.71
N VAL A 558 -11.60 15.41 14.63
CA VAL A 558 -12.18 16.10 13.47
C VAL A 558 -11.90 17.60 13.56
N VAL A 559 -11.36 18.18 12.50
CA VAL A 559 -11.01 19.62 12.42
C VAL A 559 -11.74 20.37 11.32
N GLY A 560 -12.67 19.71 10.62
CA GLY A 560 -13.61 20.30 9.67
C GLY A 560 -14.20 19.27 8.70
N SER A 561 -15.27 19.64 8.02
CA SER A 561 -15.92 18.82 7.01
C SER A 561 -16.59 19.68 5.93
N SER A 562 -16.63 19.19 4.68
CA SER A 562 -17.46 19.78 3.62
C SER A 562 -18.97 19.59 3.87
N LEU A 563 -19.34 18.87 4.94
CA LEU A 563 -20.71 18.61 5.38
C LEU A 563 -21.06 19.39 6.65
N ASP A 564 -20.15 20.20 7.19
CA ASP A 564 -20.48 21.09 8.30
C ASP A 564 -21.56 22.06 7.84
N ALA A 565 -22.52 22.35 8.73
CA ALA A 565 -23.59 23.28 8.42
C ALA A 565 -22.98 24.64 8.01
N GLN A 566 -23.28 25.10 6.80
CA GLN A 566 -22.93 26.46 6.41
C GLN A 566 -23.60 27.39 7.43
N MET A 567 -22.79 28.07 8.25
CA MET A 567 -23.31 29.08 9.15
C MET A 567 -24.08 30.09 8.30
N SER A 568 -25.39 30.16 8.51
CA SER A 568 -26.28 31.06 7.79
C SER A 568 -25.73 32.47 7.91
N GLY A 569 -25.12 32.98 6.83
CA GLY A 569 -24.66 34.35 6.76
C GLY A 569 -25.88 35.24 6.84
N GLY A 570 -26.15 35.77 8.04
CA GLY A 570 -27.38 36.51 8.31
C GLY A 570 -27.40 37.85 7.58
N HIS A 571 -28.02 37.87 6.40
CA HIS A 571 -28.42 39.04 5.63
C HIS A 571 -29.76 38.80 4.95
#